data_AF-A0A381WWL7-F1
#
_entry.id   AF-A0A381WWL7-F1
#
_cell.length_a   1.000
_cell.length_b   1.000
_cell.length_c   1.000
_cell.angle_alpha   90.00
_cell.angle_beta   90.00
_cell.angle_gamma   90.00
#
_symmetry.space_group_name_H-M   'P 1'
#
loop_
_entity.id
_entity.type
_entity.pdbx_description
1 polymer ?
#
loop_
_entity_poly.entity_id
_entity_poly.type
_entity_poly.pdbx_seq_one_letter_code
_entity_poly.pdbx_strand_id
1 'polypeptide(L)' 'MKMLVAFGAMVLVAVAAVGVGGAAAQELKVGDMAPAFSLPGTDGKTHSLSDYSGTPVVLAWFPKAFTGG' A
#
# COMPACT_ATOMS: atom_id res chain seq x y z
N MET A 1 -3.08 -30.32 -41.60
CA MET A 1 -4.28 -29.50 -41.28
C MET A 1 -4.86 -30.03 -39.98
N LYS A 2 -4.75 -29.33 -38.84
CA LYS A 2 -5.47 -28.10 -38.49
C LYS A 2 -6.95 -28.39 -38.27
N MET A 3 -7.28 -28.73 -37.02
CA MET A 3 -8.58 -28.54 -36.35
C MET A 3 -8.47 -29.20 -34.97
N LEU A 4 -8.73 -28.57 -33.83
CA LEU A 4 -8.81 -27.17 -33.45
C LEU A 4 -8.75 -27.25 -31.91
N VAL A 5 -7.71 -26.71 -31.29
CA VAL A 5 -7.69 -26.48 -29.84
C VAL A 5 -8.71 -25.36 -29.59
N ALA A 6 -9.90 -25.70 -29.11
CA ALA A 6 -10.95 -24.74 -28.79
C ALA A 6 -11.94 -25.30 -27.76
N PHE A 7 -11.49 -25.47 -26.52
CA PHE A 7 -12.31 -25.18 -25.35
C PHE A 7 -11.78 -23.83 -24.84
N GLY A 8 -12.38 -22.73 -25.30
CA GLY A 8 -13.37 -22.05 -24.48
C GLY A 8 -12.65 -21.27 -23.38
N ALA A 9 -11.85 -20.27 -23.74
CA ALA A 9 -12.28 -18.88 -23.67
C ALA A 9 -12.92 -18.52 -22.30
N MET A 10 -12.23 -17.62 -21.60
CA MET A 10 -12.78 -16.68 -20.62
C MET A 10 -12.93 -17.17 -19.18
N VAL A 11 -11.81 -17.14 -18.44
CA VAL A 11 -11.84 -16.49 -17.13
C VAL A 11 -10.90 -15.28 -17.21
N LEU A 12 -11.49 -14.16 -17.61
CA LEU A 12 -10.99 -12.82 -17.34
C LEU A 12 -10.86 -12.68 -15.82
N VAL A 13 -9.68 -12.90 -15.24
CA VAL A 13 -9.36 -12.31 -13.94
C VAL A 13 -8.93 -10.86 -14.19
N ALA A 14 -9.95 -10.03 -14.41
CA ALA A 14 -9.84 -8.58 -14.31
C ALA A 14 -10.10 -8.18 -12.85
N VAL A 15 -9.08 -8.29 -11.99
CA VAL A 15 -9.06 -7.69 -10.64
C VAL A 15 -7.58 -7.47 -10.31
N ALA A 16 -7.04 -6.29 -10.08
CA ALA A 16 -7.57 -4.94 -10.10
C ALA A 16 -6.47 -4.07 -10.72
N ALA A 17 -6.86 -2.93 -11.29
CA ALA A 17 -5.93 -1.85 -11.59
C ALA A 17 -5.01 -1.67 -10.37
N VAL A 18 -3.71 -1.90 -10.57
CA VAL A 18 -2.69 -1.37 -9.68
C VAL A 18 -2.89 0.13 -9.77
N GLY A 19 -3.64 0.65 -8.80
CA GLY A 19 -3.89 2.06 -8.64
C GLY A 19 -2.57 2.71 -8.31
N VAL A 20 -1.79 3.04 -9.34
CA VAL A 20 -0.89 4.19 -9.32
C VAL A 20 -1.75 5.46 -9.45
N GLY A 21 -2.83 5.52 -8.66
CA GLY A 21 -3.48 6.77 -8.33
C GLY A 21 -2.58 7.36 -7.27
N GLY A 22 -1.81 8.39 -7.63
CA GLY A 22 -1.17 9.22 -6.64
C GLY A 22 -2.25 9.55 -5.60
N ALA A 23 -2.02 9.13 -4.35
CA ALA A 23 -2.98 9.35 -3.29
C ALA A 23 -3.24 10.87 -3.25
N ALA A 24 -4.41 11.28 -3.73
CA ALA A 24 -4.93 12.58 -3.34
C ALA A 24 -4.98 12.50 -1.82
N ALA A 25 -4.17 13.33 -1.15
CA ALA A 25 -4.10 13.32 0.30
C ALA A 25 -5.45 13.75 0.84
N GLN A 26 -6.32 12.77 1.09
CA GLN A 26 -7.55 12.96 1.82
C GLN A 26 -7.14 13.41 3.21
N GLU A 27 -7.60 14.59 3.62
CA GLU A 27 -7.38 15.08 4.97
C GLU A 27 -7.96 14.08 5.98
N LEU A 28 -7.11 13.57 6.86
CA LEU A 28 -7.50 12.62 7.91
C LEU A 28 -8.18 13.38 9.05
N LYS A 29 -9.33 12.84 9.49
CA LYS A 29 -10.07 13.34 10.65
C LYS A 29 -9.88 12.41 11.84
N VAL A 30 -10.11 12.95 13.03
CA VAL A 30 -10.10 12.14 14.26
C VAL A 30 -11.17 11.05 14.16
N GLY A 31 -10.77 9.81 14.44
CA GLY A 31 -11.63 8.62 14.36
C GLY A 31 -11.57 7.91 13.01
N ASP A 32 -10.97 8.51 11.98
CA ASP A 32 -10.73 7.80 10.72
C ASP A 32 -9.78 6.63 10.93
N MET A 33 -10.02 5.55 10.20
CA MET A 33 -9.05 4.47 10.10
C MET A 33 -7.78 4.99 9.42
N ALA A 34 -6.64 4.81 10.08
CA ALA A 34 -5.35 5.16 9.49
C ALA A 34 -5.15 4.39 8.16
N PRO A 35 -4.75 5.07 7.07
CA PRO A 35 -4.47 4.40 5.81
C PRO A 35 -3.37 3.36 5.96
N ALA A 36 -3.51 2.23 5.25
CA ALA A 36 -2.45 1.24 5.20
C ALA A 36 -1.20 1.84 4.55
N PHE A 37 -0.05 1.68 5.19
CA PHE A 37 1.25 2.03 4.63
C PHE A 37 2.27 0.96 4.98
N SER A 38 3.33 0.93 4.17
CA SER A 38 4.49 0.06 4.33
C SER A 38 5.73 0.84 3.94
N LEU A 39 6.71 0.92 4.85
CA LEU A 39 7.89 1.77 4.70
C LEU A 39 9.17 0.99 5.01
N PRO A 40 10.27 1.23 4.27
CA PRO A 40 11.56 0.64 4.60
C PRO A 40 12.12 1.23 5.89
N GLY A 41 12.57 0.37 6.79
CA GLY A 41 13.30 0.73 8.00
C GLY A 41 14.80 0.76 7.79
N THR A 42 15.50 1.45 8.70
CA THR A 42 16.98 1.45 8.75
C THR A 42 17.56 0.14 9.26
N ASP A 43 16.72 -0.75 9.81
CA ASP A 43 17.06 -2.11 10.24
C ASP A 43 17.05 -3.12 9.07
N GLY A 44 16.80 -2.66 7.85
CA GLY A 44 16.73 -3.51 6.64
C GLY A 44 15.42 -4.27 6.50
N LYS A 45 14.42 -4.04 7.37
CA LYS A 45 13.09 -4.62 7.26
C LYS A 45 12.11 -3.61 6.67
N THR A 46 11.05 -4.11 6.06
CA THR A 46 9.88 -3.30 5.73
C THR A 46 8.89 -3.38 6.89
N HIS A 47 8.42 -2.22 7.35
CA HIS A 47 7.45 -2.11 8.44
C HIS A 47 6.11 -1.66 7.88
N SER A 48 5.06 -2.43 8.17
CA SER A 48 3.69 -2.10 7.78
C SER A 48 2.87 -1.69 9.00
N LEU A 49 1.88 -0.81 8.81
CA LEU A 49 1.00 -0.39 9.92
C LEU A 49 0.34 -1.58 10.64
N SER A 50 0.00 -2.64 9.88
CA SER A 50 -0.60 -3.87 10.41
C SER A 50 0.28 -4.61 11.42
N ASP A 51 1.60 -4.45 11.34
CA ASP A 51 2.55 -5.14 12.21
C ASP A 51 2.44 -4.67 13.67
N TYR A 52 1.82 -3.49 13.88
CA TYR A 52 1.61 -2.86 15.18
C TYR A 52 0.16 -2.91 15.67
N SER A 53 -0.66 -3.82 15.12
CA SER A 53 -2.07 -3.96 15.49
C SER A 53 -2.27 -4.10 17.00
N GLY A 54 -3.23 -3.36 17.55
CA GLY A 54 -3.51 -3.35 18.99
C GLY A 54 -2.56 -2.49 19.84
N THR A 55 -1.55 -1.87 19.23
CA THR A 55 -0.63 -0.95 19.90
C THR A 55 -0.86 0.49 19.43
N PRO A 56 -0.85 1.50 20.32
CA PRO A 56 -0.85 2.89 19.89
C PRO A 56 0.43 3.23 19.10
N VAL A 57 0.27 3.83 17.92
CA VAL A 57 1.37 4.23 17.03
C VAL A 57 1.32 5.73 16.78
N VAL A 58 2.48 6.38 16.79
CA VAL A 58 2.64 7.80 16.43
C VAL A 58 3.45 7.89 15.15
N LEU A 59 2.90 8.58 14.14
CA LEU A 59 3.61 8.88 12.90
C LEU A 59 4.23 10.27 12.99
N ALA A 60 5.56 10.33 13.07
CA ALA A 60 6.33 11.57 13.05
C ALA A 60 7.02 11.74 11.69
N TRP A 61 6.78 12.86 11.00
CA TRP A 61 7.39 13.16 9.71
C TRP A 61 8.16 14.49 9.77
N PHE A 62 9.32 14.52 9.12
CA PHE A 62 10.23 15.64 8.99
C PHE A 62 10.64 15.79 7.51
N PRO A 63 10.91 17.01 7.01
CA PRO A 63 11.51 17.19 5.69
C PRO A 63 12.91 16.55 5.61
N LYS A 64 13.68 16.65 6.70
CA LYS A 64 14.99 16.05 6.86
C LYS A 64 15.25 15.77 8.34
N ALA A 65 15.51 14.51 8.69
CA ALA A 65 15.82 14.14 10.08
C ALA A 65 17.29 14.41 10.40
N PHE A 66 17.57 14.54 11.70
CA PHE A 66 18.92 14.64 12.24
C PHE A 66 19.70 15.85 11.71
N THR A 67 19.01 16.97 11.48
CA THR A 67 19.64 18.25 11.09
C THR A 67 19.34 19.36 12.10
N GLY A 68 20.26 20.33 12.21
CA GLY A 68 20.15 21.47 13.13
C GLY A 68 19.25 22.63 12.66
N GLY A 69 18.75 22.58 11.41
CA GLY A 69 18.04 23.69 10.75
C GLY A 69 18.89 24.35 9.68
#